data_AF-A0A447N8C0-F1
#
_entry.id   AF-A0A447N8C0-F1
#
_cell.length_a   1.000
_cell.length_b   1.000
_cell.length_c   1.000
_cell.angle_alpha   90.00
_cell.angle_beta   90.00
_cell.angle_gamma   90.00
#
_symmetry.space_group_name_H-M   'P 1'
#
loop_
_entity.id
_entity.type
_entity.pdbx_description
1 polymer ?
#
loop_
_entity_poly.entity_id
_entity_poly.type
_entity_poly.pdbx_seq_one_letter_code
_entity_poly.pdbx_strand_id
1 'polypeptide(L)'
;MRLLGPLRSVSQVEISRTDARTLGIAAPLRMSGNLKGTPGIRLVSPFGELELPSGVIVAQRHIHMSPLDALILKVSHGDRVSVAIEGDERGLIFNNVAIRVSPDMRLEMHIDTDEANAAGADNPQAFARLVGPR
;
A
#
# COMPACT_ATOMS: atom_id res chain seq x y z
N MET A 1 -10.92 8.37 -8.48
CA MET A 1 -9.59 8.81 -7.99
C MET A 1 -9.80 9.74 -6.79
N ARG A 2 -9.01 9.59 -5.73
CA ARG A 2 -9.00 10.49 -4.56
C ARG A 2 -7.63 11.16 -4.45
N LEU A 3 -7.59 12.43 -4.05
CA LEU A 3 -6.35 13.14 -3.72
C LEU A 3 -6.02 12.97 -2.24
N LEU A 4 -4.77 12.64 -1.93
CA LEU A 4 -4.27 12.51 -0.55
C LEU A 4 -3.35 13.68 -0.24
N GLY A 5 -3.66 14.40 0.84
CA GLY A 5 -2.85 15.50 1.35
C GLY A 5 -1.88 15.06 2.45
N PRO A 6 -0.95 15.95 2.87
CA PRO A 6 -0.67 17.26 2.27
C PRO A 6 0.05 17.13 0.91
N LEU A 7 0.23 18.26 0.22
CA LEU A 7 1.07 18.30 -0.98
C LEU A 7 2.49 17.80 -0.67
N ARG A 8 3.09 17.14 -1.66
CA ARG A 8 4.45 16.58 -1.58
C ARG A 8 5.34 17.19 -2.67
N SER A 9 6.64 17.00 -2.54
CA SER A 9 7.64 17.48 -3.51
C SER A 9 7.55 16.80 -4.88
N VAL A 10 6.96 15.60 -4.94
CA VAL A 10 6.79 14.82 -6.18
C VAL A 10 5.37 14.25 -6.21
N SER A 11 4.73 14.32 -7.38
CA SER A 11 3.42 13.70 -7.61
C SER A 11 3.57 12.18 -7.77
N GLN A 12 2.69 11.42 -7.12
CA GLN A 12 2.64 9.96 -7.18
C GLN A 12 1.19 9.53 -7.39
N VAL A 13 1.00 8.52 -8.23
CA VAL A 13 -0.31 7.92 -8.49
C VAL A 13 -0.25 6.46 -8.13
N GLU A 14 -1.05 6.05 -7.16
CA GLU A 14 -1.19 4.67 -6.73
C GLU A 14 -2.47 4.11 -7.34
N ILE A 15 -2.34 2.99 -8.04
CA ILE A 15 -3.44 2.29 -8.70
C ILE A 15 -3.41 0.80 -8.33
N SER A 16 -4.56 0.13 -8.37
CA SER A 16 -4.60 -1.32 -8.24
C SER A 16 -4.04 -2.02 -9.49
N ARG A 17 -3.78 -3.33 -9.43
CA ARG A 17 -3.43 -4.09 -10.64
C ARG A 17 -4.60 -4.14 -11.62
N THR A 18 -5.83 -4.20 -11.11
CA THR A 18 -7.04 -4.13 -11.92
C THR A 18 -7.15 -2.81 -12.69
N ASP A 19 -6.87 -1.68 -12.03
CA ASP A 19 -6.84 -0.36 -12.66
C ASP A 19 -5.73 -0.28 -13.73
N ALA A 20 -4.54 -0.78 -13.41
CA ALA A 20 -3.40 -0.78 -14.33
C ALA A 20 -3.73 -1.51 -15.64
N ARG A 21 -4.43 -2.66 -15.55
CA ARG A 21 -4.92 -3.40 -16.73
C ARG A 21 -5.95 -2.60 -17.51
N THR A 22 -6.92 -2.02 -16.83
CA THR A 22 -7.99 -1.21 -17.44
C THR A 22 -7.41 -0.01 -18.20
N LEU A 23 -6.38 0.63 -17.63
CA LEU A 23 -5.72 1.81 -18.21
C LEU A 23 -4.66 1.44 -19.26
N GLY A 24 -4.29 0.17 -19.41
CA GLY A 24 -3.20 -0.25 -20.29
C GLY A 24 -1.82 0.22 -19.83
N ILE A 25 -1.65 0.48 -18.52
CA ILE A 25 -0.40 0.97 -17.94
C ILE A 25 0.35 -0.18 -17.28
N ALA A 26 1.61 -0.39 -17.68
CA ALA A 26 2.51 -1.36 -17.03
C ALA A 26 3.09 -0.81 -15.71
N ALA A 27 2.22 -0.51 -14.74
CA ALA A 27 2.62 0.06 -13.46
C ALA A 27 3.37 -0.98 -12.59
N PRO A 28 4.59 -0.68 -12.12
CA PRO A 28 5.35 -1.61 -11.30
C PRO A 28 4.86 -1.62 -9.84
N LEU A 29 5.04 -2.76 -9.16
CA LEU A 29 4.83 -2.87 -7.70
C LEU A 29 5.96 -2.14 -6.96
N ARG A 30 5.64 -1.12 -6.16
CA ARG A 30 6.63 -0.28 -5.48
C ARG A 30 6.17 0.21 -4.11
N MET A 31 7.13 0.48 -3.24
CA MET A 31 6.92 1.30 -2.06
C MET A 31 6.75 2.78 -2.45
N SER A 32 5.87 3.49 -1.75
CA SER A 32 5.69 4.94 -1.92
C SER A 32 7.04 5.68 -1.84
N GLY A 33 7.29 6.55 -2.81
CA GLY A 33 8.54 7.30 -3.00
C GLY A 33 9.52 6.64 -3.98
N ASN A 34 9.39 5.34 -4.29
CA ASN A 34 10.25 4.67 -5.26
C ASN A 34 9.70 4.80 -6.70
N LEU A 35 9.88 5.98 -7.28
CA LEU A 35 9.28 6.38 -8.56
C LEU A 35 10.22 6.27 -9.76
N LYS A 36 11.48 5.89 -9.57
CA LYS A 36 12.43 5.79 -10.68
C LYS A 36 11.98 4.76 -11.72
N GLY A 37 11.96 5.17 -12.98
CA GLY A 37 11.58 4.32 -14.12
C GLY A 37 10.11 3.86 -14.09
N THR A 38 9.24 4.61 -13.42
CA THR A 38 7.80 4.36 -13.43
C THR A 38 7.15 5.00 -14.67
N PRO A 39 6.07 4.42 -15.20
CA PRO A 39 5.33 5.04 -16.27
C PRO A 39 4.62 6.31 -15.82
N GLY A 40 4.25 7.12 -16.80
CA GLY A 40 3.44 8.32 -16.65
C GLY A 40 1.94 8.06 -16.71
N ILE A 41 1.16 9.13 -16.51
CA ILE A 41 -0.29 9.15 -16.69
C ILE A 41 -0.76 10.59 -16.93
N ARG A 42 -1.84 10.75 -17.71
CA ARG A 42 -2.54 12.02 -17.82
C ARG A 42 -3.64 12.11 -16.77
N LEU A 43 -3.58 13.14 -15.95
CA LEU A 43 -4.59 13.49 -14.96
C LEU A 43 -5.52 14.53 -15.56
N VAL A 44 -6.83 14.30 -15.48
CA VAL A 44 -7.84 15.19 -16.04
C VAL A 44 -8.83 15.56 -14.95
N SER A 45 -9.14 16.86 -14.87
CA SER A 45 -10.16 17.42 -14.00
C SER A 45 -11.06 18.37 -14.81
N PRO A 46 -12.21 18.80 -14.28
CA PRO A 46 -13.04 19.83 -14.93
C PRO A 46 -12.31 21.16 -15.18
N PHE A 47 -11.19 21.43 -14.49
CA PHE A 47 -10.46 22.69 -14.56
C PHE A 47 -9.19 22.61 -15.42
N GLY A 48 -8.83 21.44 -15.93
CA GLY A 48 -7.64 21.25 -16.75
C GLY A 48 -7.06 19.84 -16.68
N GLU A 49 -6.01 19.65 -17.45
CA GLU A 49 -5.26 18.39 -17.54
C GLU A 49 -3.77 18.59 -17.29
N LEU A 50 -3.12 17.54 -16.81
CA LEU A 50 -1.70 17.48 -16.53
C LEU A 50 -1.15 16.12 -16.96
N GLU A 51 -0.11 16.11 -17.78
CA GLU A 51 0.63 14.89 -18.08
C GLU A 51 1.78 14.71 -17.10
N LEU A 52 1.74 13.63 -16.32
CA LEU A 52 2.86 13.21 -15.48
C LEU A 52 3.74 12.27 -16.31
N PRO A 53 5.02 12.59 -16.56
CA PRO A 53 5.91 11.74 -17.35
C PRO A 53 6.33 10.45 -16.60
N SER A 54 6.18 10.43 -15.28
CA SER A 54 6.45 9.29 -14.40
C SER A 54 5.66 9.45 -13.10
N GLY A 55 5.62 8.41 -12.27
CA GLY A 55 5.05 8.46 -10.92
C GLY A 55 3.93 7.46 -10.65
N VAL A 56 3.57 6.61 -11.62
CA VAL A 56 2.49 5.63 -11.47
C VAL A 56 3.02 4.30 -10.94
N ILE A 57 2.44 3.80 -9.85
CA ILE A 57 2.81 2.53 -9.22
C ILE A 57 1.58 1.71 -8.83
N VAL A 58 1.77 0.41 -8.70
CA VAL A 58 0.93 -0.42 -7.83
C VAL A 58 1.53 -0.38 -6.44
N ALA A 59 0.74 0.00 -5.44
CA ALA A 59 1.22 0.14 -4.08
C ALA A 59 1.63 -1.22 -3.50
N GLN A 60 2.86 -1.31 -3.02
CA GLN A 60 3.33 -2.51 -2.32
C GLN A 60 2.81 -2.51 -0.89
N ARG A 61 2.15 -3.60 -0.47
CA ARG A 61 1.67 -3.76 0.92
C ARG A 61 2.74 -3.56 1.97
N HIS A 62 2.39 -2.85 3.03
CA HIS A 62 3.28 -2.55 4.13
C HIS A 62 2.52 -2.22 5.42
N ILE A 63 3.24 -2.20 6.53
CA ILE A 63 2.71 -1.77 7.83
C ILE A 63 3.49 -0.53 8.26
N HIS A 64 2.78 0.55 8.54
CA HIS A 64 3.29 1.70 9.26
C HIS A 64 3.31 1.38 10.76
N MET A 65 4.36 1.78 11.46
CA MET A 65 4.52 1.57 12.89
C MET A 65 5.26 2.76 13.53
N SER A 66 4.88 3.10 14.77
CA SER A 66 5.77 3.92 15.61
C SER A 66 6.95 3.07 16.12
N PRO A 67 8.04 3.70 16.62
CA PRO A 67 9.13 2.95 17.24
C PRO A 67 8.68 2.08 18.43
N LEU A 68 7.67 2.52 19.18
CA LEU A 68 7.11 1.76 20.29
C LEU A 68 6.34 0.52 19.79
N ASP A 69 5.52 0.65 18.75
CA ASP A 69 4.79 -0.47 18.17
C ASP A 69 5.76 -1.53 17.63
N ALA A 70 6.81 -1.08 16.93
CA ALA A 70 7.86 -1.95 16.41
C ALA A 70 8.57 -2.73 17.54
N LEU A 71 8.86 -2.06 18.67
CA LEU A 71 9.45 -2.69 19.85
C LEU A 71 8.50 -3.74 20.46
N ILE A 72 7.23 -3.40 20.65
CA ILE A 72 6.20 -4.29 21.23
C ILE A 72 6.02 -5.54 20.36
N LEU A 73 5.95 -5.33 19.04
CA LEU A 73 5.75 -6.39 18.05
C LEU A 73 7.06 -7.11 17.66
N LYS A 74 8.20 -6.67 18.22
CA LYS A 74 9.54 -7.24 18.01
C LYS A 74 9.94 -7.30 16.53
N VAL A 75 9.68 -6.22 15.80
CA VAL A 75 10.06 -6.04 14.39
C VAL A 75 10.84 -4.74 14.23
N SER A 76 11.59 -4.64 13.14
CA SER A 76 12.43 -3.48 12.81
C SER A 76 12.05 -2.86 11.46
N HIS A 77 12.47 -1.62 11.24
CA HIS A 77 12.31 -0.98 9.94
C HIS A 77 13.01 -1.79 8.84
N GLY A 78 12.32 -2.04 7.73
CA GLY A 78 12.85 -2.80 6.61
C GLY A 78 12.63 -4.31 6.70
N ASP A 79 12.15 -4.82 7.85
CA ASP A 79 11.79 -6.22 7.98
C ASP A 79 10.66 -6.61 7.02
N ARG A 80 10.62 -7.90 6.68
CA ARG A 80 9.52 -8.51 5.93
C ARG A 80 8.83 -9.54 6.80
N VAL A 81 7.53 -9.36 7.00
CA VAL A 81 6.71 -10.22 7.86
C VAL A 81 5.61 -10.89 7.05
N SER A 82 4.94 -11.84 7.71
CA SER A 82 3.69 -12.41 7.21
C SER A 82 2.53 -11.94 8.10
N VAL A 83 1.41 -11.59 7.47
CA VAL A 83 0.22 -11.09 8.16
C VAL A 83 -0.96 -11.98 7.81
N ALA A 84 -1.60 -12.55 8.82
CA ALA A 84 -2.89 -13.20 8.67
C ALA A 84 -3.99 -12.14 8.73
N ILE A 85 -4.92 -12.19 7.77
CA ILE A 85 -6.22 -11.51 7.84
C ILE A 85 -7.25 -12.57 8.21
N GLU A 86 -7.92 -12.38 9.34
CA GLU A 86 -8.86 -13.32 9.95
C GLU A 86 -10.21 -12.62 10.17
N GLY A 87 -11.28 -13.37 10.44
CA GLY A 87 -12.63 -12.82 10.70
C GLY A 87 -13.60 -12.84 9.51
N ASP A 88 -13.16 -13.35 8.36
CA ASP A 88 -13.96 -13.54 7.15
C ASP A 88 -13.68 -14.92 6.52
N GLU A 89 -14.60 -15.44 5.71
CA GLU A 89 -14.41 -16.71 4.97
C GLU A 89 -13.27 -16.65 3.94
N ARG A 90 -12.91 -15.44 3.50
CA ARG A 90 -11.79 -15.16 2.62
C ARG A 90 -10.46 -14.98 3.35
N GLY A 91 -10.40 -15.29 4.65
CA GLY A 91 -9.19 -15.17 5.46
C GLY A 91 -7.97 -15.82 4.80
N LEU A 92 -6.83 -15.13 4.86
CA LEU A 92 -5.61 -15.53 4.17
C LEU A 92 -4.36 -14.98 4.85
N ILE A 93 -3.19 -15.41 4.39
CA ILE A 93 -1.89 -14.90 4.86
C ILE A 93 -1.18 -14.16 3.74
N PHE A 94 -0.94 -12.86 3.95
CA PHE A 94 -0.05 -12.06 3.12
C PHE A 94 1.40 -12.26 3.57
N ASN A 95 2.22 -12.90 2.74
CA ASN A 95 3.67 -12.97 2.97
C ASN A 95 4.37 -11.66 2.57
N ASN A 96 5.65 -11.49 2.91
CA ASN A 96 6.51 -10.45 2.33
C ASN A 96 6.01 -8.99 2.54
N VAL A 97 5.26 -8.72 3.62
CA VAL A 97 4.75 -7.40 3.99
C VAL A 97 5.88 -6.58 4.60
N ALA A 98 6.14 -5.38 4.07
CA ALA A 98 7.26 -4.56 4.53
C ALA A 98 6.90 -3.77 5.81
N ILE A 99 7.86 -3.66 6.74
CA ILE A 99 7.71 -2.82 7.95
C ILE A 99 8.33 -1.44 7.73
N ARG A 100 7.53 -0.39 7.96
CA ARG A 100 7.95 1.01 7.93
C ARG A 100 7.82 1.62 9.32
N VAL A 101 8.94 2.03 9.90
CA VAL A 101 8.96 2.63 11.25
C VAL A 101 9.34 4.09 11.13
N SER A 102 8.54 4.96 11.75
CA SER A 102 8.83 6.39 11.89
C SER A 102 8.08 6.95 13.12
N PRO A 103 8.61 7.96 13.83
CA PRO A 103 7.86 8.64 14.90
C PRO A 103 6.51 9.23 14.44
N ASP A 104 6.38 9.57 13.16
CA ASP A 104 5.17 10.16 12.57
C ASP A 104 4.15 9.11 12.08
N MET A 105 4.44 7.82 12.26
CA MET A 105 3.61 6.72 11.81
C MET A 105 2.78 6.12 12.95
N ARG A 106 1.57 5.69 12.62
CA ARG A 106 0.69 4.91 13.51
C ARG A 106 0.65 3.46 13.02
N LEU A 107 0.40 2.53 13.94
CA LEU A 107 0.20 1.13 13.61
C LEU A 107 -0.97 0.96 12.64
N GLU A 108 -0.66 0.70 11.36
CA GLU A 108 -1.66 0.56 10.30
C GLU A 108 -1.10 -0.26 9.14
N MET A 109 -1.84 -1.28 8.70
CA MET A 109 -1.49 -2.03 7.50
C MET A 109 -2.14 -1.40 6.28
N HIS A 110 -1.33 -1.08 5.27
CA HIS A 110 -1.76 -0.50 4.00
C HIS A 110 -1.72 -1.60 2.93
N ILE A 111 -2.88 -1.89 2.35
CA ILE A 111 -3.09 -2.79 1.21
C ILE A 111 -3.96 -2.08 0.17
N ASP A 112 -3.86 -2.49 -1.09
CA ASP A 112 -4.73 -1.94 -2.12
C ASP A 112 -6.13 -2.61 -2.13
N THR A 113 -7.02 -2.08 -2.98
CA THR A 113 -8.40 -2.61 -3.09
C THR A 113 -8.45 -4.04 -3.62
N ASP A 114 -7.54 -4.44 -4.50
CA ASP A 114 -7.50 -5.82 -5.01
C ASP A 114 -7.13 -6.79 -3.86
N GLU A 115 -6.14 -6.42 -3.05
CA GLU A 115 -5.72 -7.18 -1.87
C GLU A 115 -6.81 -7.22 -0.79
N ALA A 116 -7.46 -6.09 -0.51
CA ALA A 116 -8.54 -6.02 0.48
C ALA A 116 -9.72 -6.91 0.08
N ASN A 117 -10.17 -6.82 -1.18
CA ASN A 117 -11.22 -7.67 -1.72
C ASN A 117 -10.81 -9.15 -1.66
N ALA A 118 -9.55 -9.48 -1.96
CA ALA A 118 -9.07 -10.85 -1.95
C ALA A 118 -9.15 -11.48 -0.54
N ALA A 119 -8.93 -10.69 0.50
CA ALA A 119 -8.86 -11.10 1.90
C ALA A 119 -10.15 -10.89 2.70
N GLY A 120 -11.19 -10.27 2.13
CA GLY A 120 -12.41 -9.88 2.86
C GLY A 120 -12.13 -8.84 3.95
N ALA A 121 -11.15 -7.95 3.73
CA ALA A 121 -10.66 -7.01 4.74
C ALA A 121 -11.60 -5.83 5.01
N ASP A 122 -12.67 -5.68 4.23
CA ASP A 122 -13.74 -4.71 4.42
C ASP A 122 -14.83 -5.20 5.39
N ASN A 123 -14.79 -6.48 5.78
CA ASN A 123 -15.67 -7.01 6.81
C ASN A 123 -15.37 -6.35 8.17
N PRO A 124 -16.38 -5.81 8.89
CA PRO A 124 -16.17 -5.19 10.21
C PRO A 124 -15.56 -6.11 11.28
N GLN A 125 -15.65 -7.42 11.09
CA GLN A 125 -15.04 -8.43 11.97
C GLN A 125 -13.61 -8.78 11.57
N ALA A 126 -13.12 -8.28 10.43
CA ALA A 126 -11.78 -8.55 9.96
C ALA A 126 -10.74 -7.94 10.89
N PHE A 127 -9.71 -8.72 11.24
CA PHE A 127 -8.56 -8.23 11.98
C PHE A 127 -7.26 -8.83 11.44
N ALA A 128 -6.17 -8.08 11.63
CA ALA A 128 -4.85 -8.46 11.16
C ALA A 128 -3.96 -8.95 12.32
N ARG A 129 -3.21 -10.01 12.09
CA ARG A 129 -2.28 -10.57 13.08
C ARG A 129 -0.93 -10.88 12.44
N LEU A 130 0.16 -10.44 13.08
CA LEU A 130 1.49 -10.88 12.69
C LEU A 130 1.62 -12.39 12.91
N VAL A 131 2.05 -13.10 11.86
CA VAL A 131 2.35 -14.52 11.95
C VAL A 131 3.77 -14.64 12.48
N GLY A 132 3.93 -15.22 13.67
CA GLY A 132 5.24 -15.48 14.25
C GLY A 132 6.10 -16.40 13.36
N PRO A 133 7.42 -16.43 13.56
CA PRO A 133 8.26 -17.41 12.90
C PRO A 133 7.72 -18.82 13.20
N ARG A 134 7.59 -19.64 12.15
CA ARG A 134 7.39 -21.07 12.31
C ARG A 134 8.59 -21.71 12.98
#